data_AF-A0A2S9K1B9-F1
#
_entry.id   AF-A0A2S9K1B9-F1
#
_cell.length_a   1.000
_cell.length_b   1.000
_cell.length_c   1.000
_cell.angle_alpha   90.00
_cell.angle_beta   90.00
_cell.angle_gamma   90.00
#
_symmetry.space_group_name_H-M   'P 1'
#
loop_
_entity.id
_entity.type
_entity.pdbx_description
1 polymer ?
#
loop_
_entity_poly.entity_id
_entity_poly.type
_entity_poly.pdbx_seq_one_letter_code
_entity_poly.pdbx_strand_id
1 'polypeptide(L)' 'SCAKLFATEMLGRVADRGVQVHGGAGYINEYPVERFYRDARLLRLYEGTTQVQQLIIGRELLRQAA' A
#
# COMPACT_ATOMS: atom_id res chain seq x y z
N SER A 1 -4.83 -5.94 -11.84
CA SER A 1 -4.96 -6.13 -10.38
C SER A 1 -3.67 -6.48 -9.65
N CYS A 2 -2.84 -7.41 -10.14
CA CYS A 2 -1.59 -7.79 -9.46
C CYS A 2 -0.65 -6.61 -9.16
N ALA A 3 -0.38 -5.76 -10.16
CA ALA A 3 0.51 -4.60 -10.00
C ALA A 3 0.03 -3.64 -8.91
N LYS A 4 -1.28 -3.34 -8.88
CA LYS A 4 -1.86 -2.47 -7.86
C LYS A 4 -1.68 -3.05 -6.47
N LEU A 5 -2.09 -4.30 -6.24
CA LEU A 5 -1.94 -4.96 -4.95
C LEU A 5 -0.49 -4.96 -4.48
N PHE A 6 0.44 -5.32 -5.37
CA PHE A 6 1.85 -5.41 -5.04
C PHE A 6 2.43 -4.05 -4.67
N ALA A 7 2.23 -3.05 -5.54
CA ALA A 7 2.81 -1.72 -5.36
C ALA A 7 2.27 -1.00 -4.13
N THR A 8 0.96 -1.07 -3.87
CA THR A 8 0.36 -0.33 -2.75
C THR A 8 0.65 -0.96 -1.39
N GLU A 9 0.70 -2.29 -1.29
CA GLU A 9 1.15 -2.97 -0.06
C GLU A 9 2.65 -2.75 0.20
N MET A 10 3.47 -2.74 -0.85
CA MET A 10 4.90 -2.41 -0.74
C MET A 10 5.11 -0.96 -0.28
N LEU A 11 4.41 -0.01 -0.89
CA LEU A 11 4.50 1.41 -0.51
C LEU A 11 4.15 1.62 0.96
N GLY A 12 3.11 0.96 1.48
CA GLY A 12 2.77 1.03 2.90
C GLY A 12 3.93 0.61 3.81
N ARG A 13 4.65 -0.47 3.46
CA ARG A 13 5.83 -0.93 4.22
C ARG A 13 7.02 0.03 4.11
N VAL A 14 7.22 0.64 2.94
CA VAL A 14 8.31 1.59 2.72
C VAL A 14 8.06 2.89 3.46
N ALA A 15 6.85 3.43 3.40
CA ALA A 15 6.50 4.67 4.08
C ALA A 15 6.61 4.52 5.61
N ASP A 16 6.14 3.40 6.15
CA ASP A 16 6.29 3.04 7.58
C ASP A 16 7.76 3.00 8.02
N ARG A 17 8.61 2.29 7.26
CA ARG A 17 10.05 2.28 7.51
C ARG A 17 10.70 3.65 7.37
N GLY A 18 10.21 4.48 6.46
CA GLY A 18 10.63 5.87 6.32
C GLY A 18 10.47 6.63 7.62
N VAL A 19 9.29 6.54 8.26
CA VAL A 19 9.02 7.14 9.57
C VAL A 19 9.98 6.58 10.62
N GLN A 20 10.14 5.26 10.67
CA GLN A 20 11.02 4.60 11.65
C GLN A 20 12.49 5.05 11.56
N VAL A 21 13.02 5.26 10.35
CA VAL A 21 14.40 5.73 10.12
C VAL A 21 14.61 7.15 10.64
N HIS A 22 13.59 8.01 10.55
CA HIS A 22 13.65 9.38 11.06
C HIS A 22 13.36 9.49 12.56
N GLY A 23 12.99 8.38 13.23
CA GLY A 23 12.63 8.37 14.65
C GLY A 23 11.45 9.32 14.96
N GLY A 24 11.51 10.03 16.09
CA GLY A 24 10.45 10.97 16.48
C GLY A 24 10.22 12.09 15.46
N ALA A 25 11.28 12.53 14.76
CA ALA A 25 11.18 13.53 13.71
C ALA A 25 10.34 13.04 12.51
N GLY A 26 10.32 11.73 12.25
CA GLY A 26 9.51 11.14 11.19
C GLY A 26 8.01 11.14 11.47
N TYR A 27 7.60 11.38 12.73
CA TYR A 27 6.20 11.34 13.17
C TYR A 27 5.55 12.73 13.22
N ILE A 28 6.35 13.80 13.25
CA ILE A 28 5.87 15.18 13.33
C ILE A 28 5.75 15.82 11.95
N ASN A 29 4.80 16.74 11.79
CA ASN A 29 4.52 17.46 10.54
C ASN A 29 5.52 18.60 10.27
N GLU A 30 6.80 18.30 10.43
CA GLU A 30 7.93 19.14 10.02
C GLU A 30 8.77 18.44 8.95
N TYR A 31 8.64 17.11 8.83
CA TYR A 31 9.36 16.30 7.85
C TYR A 31 8.38 15.65 6.87
N PRO A 32 8.70 15.59 5.56
CA PRO A 32 7.76 15.13 4.53
C PRO A 32 7.36 13.65 4.65
N VAL A 33 8.12 12.87 5.41
CA VAL A 33 7.91 11.42 5.55
C VAL A 33 6.59 11.06 6.23
N GLU A 34 6.11 11.88 7.16
CA GLU A 34 4.81 11.66 7.80
C GLU A 34 3.66 11.76 6.79
N ARG A 35 3.77 12.70 5.84
CA ARG A 35 2.76 12.88 4.79
C ARG A 35 2.72 11.67 3.88
N PHE A 36 3.88 11.15 3.47
CA PHE A 36 3.94 9.93 2.66
C PHE A 36 3.32 8.73 3.37
N TYR A 37 3.52 8.61 4.70
CA TYR A 37 2.89 7.56 5.50
C TYR A 37 1.36 7.67 5.50
N ARG A 38 0.81 8.88 5.68
CA ARG A 38 -0.63 9.13 5.60
C ARG A 38 -1.19 8.85 4.20
N ASP A 39 -0.55 9.36 3.17
CA ASP A 39 -1.01 9.24 1.77
C ASP A 39 -0.99 7.77 1.30
N ALA A 40 0.01 6.99 1.72
CA ALA A 40 0.12 5.58 1.41
C ALA A 40 -1.09 4.75 1.89
N ARG A 41 -1.83 5.22 2.92
CA ARG A 41 -3.00 4.51 3.43
C ARG A 41 -4.16 4.50 2.41
N LEU A 42 -4.39 5.61 1.72
CA LEU A 42 -5.51 5.78 0.81
C LEU A 42 -5.45 4.80 -0.38
N LEU A 43 -4.24 4.53 -0.87
CA LEU A 43 -4.01 3.71 -2.07
C LEU A 43 -4.42 2.24 -1.92
N ARG A 44 -4.58 1.76 -0.68
CA ARG A 44 -5.09 0.41 -0.36
C ARG A 44 -6.61 0.35 -0.18
N LEU A 45 -7.30 1.49 -0.25
CA LEU A 45 -8.75 1.62 -0.04
C LEU A 45 -9.45 2.06 -1.33
N TYR A 46 -8.92 3.10 -1.98
CA TYR A 46 -9.51 3.67 -3.20
C TYR A 46 -9.29 2.77 -4.43
N GLU A 47 -10.19 2.86 -5.43
CA GLU A 47 -10.14 2.09 -6.70
C GLU A 47 -10.11 0.56 -6.49
N GLY A 48 -10.76 0.10 -5.42
CA GLY A 48 -10.77 -1.28 -4.98
C GLY A 48 -9.71 -1.60 -3.93
N THR A 49 -10.17 -2.11 -2.80
CA THR A 49 -9.34 -2.51 -1.66
C THR A 49 -8.38 -3.64 -2.01
N THR A 50 -7.34 -3.85 -1.18
CA THR A 50 -6.42 -5.01 -1.32
C THR A 50 -7.19 -6.33 -1.43
N GLN A 51 -8.23 -6.54 -0.62
CA GLN A 51 -9.06 -7.74 -0.64
C GLN A 51 -9.83 -7.88 -1.96
N VAL A 52 -10.38 -6.78 -2.50
CA VAL A 52 -11.04 -6.80 -3.80
C VAL A 52 -10.03 -7.15 -4.91
N GLN A 53 -8.81 -6.62 -4.86
CA GLN A 53 -7.77 -7.00 -5.83
C GLN A 53 -7.41 -8.49 -5.72
N GLN A 54 -7.31 -9.05 -4.51
CA GLN A 54 -7.08 -10.48 -4.29
C GLN A 54 -8.20 -11.34 -4.90
N LEU A 55 -9.47 -10.96 -4.70
CA LEU A 55 -10.60 -11.67 -5.30
C LEU A 55 -10.60 -11.64 -6.83
N ILE A 56 -10.22 -10.50 -7.43
CA ILE A 56 -10.09 -10.39 -8.89
C ILE A 56 -8.96 -11.30 -9.40
N ILE A 57 -7.80 -11.26 -8.74
CA ILE A 57 -6.64 -12.10 -9.11
C ILE A 57 -6.99 -13.59 -8.96
N GLY A 58 -7.59 -13.99 -7.84
CA GLY A 58 -7.96 -15.38 -7.60
C GLY A 58 -8.95 -15.92 -8.63
N ARG A 59 -9.98 -15.14 -9.00
CA ARG A 59 -10.91 -15.53 -10.07
C ARG A 59 -10.23 -15.70 -11.42
N GLU A 60 -9.31 -14.79 -11.77
CA GLU A 60 -8.60 -14.88 -13.04
C GLU A 60 -7.66 -16.09 -13.08
N LEU A 61 -6.97 -16.41 -11.99
CA LEU A 61 -6.12 -17.60 -11.89
C LEU A 61 -6.94 -18.89 -12.06
N LEU A 62 -8.10 -19.00 -11.41
CA LEU A 62 -8.99 -20.16 -11.57
C LEU A 62 -9.52 -20.29 -13.00
N ARG A 63 -9.81 -19.16 -13.67
CA ARG A 63 -10.26 -19.14 -15.06
C ARG A 63 -9.17 -19.57 -16.04
N GLN A 64 -7.91 -19.23 -15.77
CA GLN A 64 -6.77 -19.63 -16.62
C GLN A 64 -6.34 -21.08 -16.41
N ALA A 65 -6.64 -21.66 -15.25
CA ALA A 65 -6.31 -23.05 -14.93
C ALA A 65 -7.33 -24.06 -15.48
N ALA A 66 -8.55 -23.61 -15.80
CA ALA A 66 -9.60 -24.40 -16.43
C ALA A 66 -9.45 -24.39 -17.96
#